data_AF-A0A6I6DZH1-F1
#
_entry.id   AF-A0A6I6DZH1-F1
#
_cell.length_a   1.000
_cell.length_b   1.000
_cell.length_c   1.000
_cell.angle_alpha   90.00
_cell.angle_beta   90.00
_cell.angle_gamma   90.00
#
_symmetry.space_group_name_H-M   'P 1'
#
loop_
_entity.id
_entity.type
_entity.pdbx_description
1 polymer ?
#
loop_
_entity_poly.entity_id
_entity_poly.type
_entity_poly.pdbx_seq_one_letter_code
_entity_poly.pdbx_strand_id
1 'polypeptide(L)'
;MGAGDRGDLKWLAVVVLMAVLVLALLVLFLLPAATPIIGTLNEGLGLRESVPWGFGLTVALIAFFALVAGDGLIGELQFMLGAFFSFFLILTLLIAWVF
;
A
#
# COMPACT_ATOMS: atom_id res chain seq x y z
N MET A 1 23.52 9.73 32.12
CA MET A 1 22.18 9.70 31.52
C MET A 1 21.88 8.24 31.20
N GLY A 2 20.87 7.60 31.79
CA GLY A 2 20.64 6.16 31.53
C GLY A 2 19.68 5.40 32.46
N ALA A 3 19.04 6.07 33.43
CA ALA A 3 18.08 5.40 34.33
C ALA A 3 16.62 5.44 33.83
N GLY A 4 16.27 6.34 32.89
CA GLY A 4 14.90 6.48 32.35
C GLY A 4 14.55 5.52 31.21
N ASP A 5 15.55 5.03 30.48
CA ASP A 5 15.36 4.33 29.20
C ASP A 5 14.69 2.94 29.36
N ARG A 6 14.93 2.26 30.48
CA ARG A 6 14.30 0.96 30.78
C ARG A 6 12.82 1.05 31.11
N GLY A 7 12.35 2.20 31.62
CA GLY A 7 10.94 2.42 31.95
C GLY A 7 10.12 2.67 30.68
N ASP A 8 10.63 3.54 29.82
CA ASP A 8 9.99 3.91 28.55
C ASP A 8 9.99 2.74 27.57
N LEU A 9 11.07 1.95 27.50
CA LEU A 9 11.11 0.74 26.67
C LEU A 9 10.09 -0.32 27.14
N LYS A 10 9.87 -0.47 28.45
CA LYS A 10 8.85 -1.38 28.99
C LYS A 10 7.44 -0.88 28.67
N TRP A 11 7.19 0.41 28.76
CA TRP A 11 5.91 0.99 28.36
C TRP A 11 5.65 0.85 26.87
N LEU A 12 6.66 1.10 26.03
CA LEU A 12 6.58 0.87 24.59
C LEU A 12 6.29 -0.60 24.30
N ALA A 13 6.97 -1.54 24.96
CA ALA A 13 6.71 -2.97 24.81
C ALA A 13 5.27 -3.35 25.22
N VAL A 14 4.74 -2.78 26.30
CA VAL A 14 3.34 -3.00 26.72
C VAL A 14 2.34 -2.43 25.72
N VAL A 15 2.60 -1.23 25.20
CA VAL A 15 1.74 -0.59 24.19
C VAL A 15 1.76 -1.39 22.89
N VAL A 16 2.92 -1.85 22.44
CA VAL A 16 3.05 -2.71 21.26
C VAL A 16 2.35 -4.05 21.49
N LEU A 17 2.50 -4.67 22.67
CA LEU A 17 1.82 -5.90 23.01
C LEU A 17 0.29 -5.73 22.99
N MET A 18 -0.22 -4.63 23.55
CA MET A 18 -1.64 -4.29 23.51
C MET A 18 -2.13 -4.06 22.07
N ALA A 19 -1.36 -3.33 21.25
CA ALA A 19 -1.70 -3.12 19.84
C ALA A 19 -1.77 -4.45 19.07
N VAL A 20 -0.82 -5.36 19.32
CA VAL A 20 -0.81 -6.70 18.71
C VAL A 20 -2.01 -7.53 19.18
N LEU A 21 -2.36 -7.49 20.46
CA LEU A 21 -3.53 -8.20 21.00
C LEU A 21 -4.84 -7.67 20.42
N VAL A 22 -4.98 -6.34 20.30
CA VAL A 22 -6.13 -5.72 19.64
C VAL A 22 -6.18 -6.13 18.17
N LEU A 23 -5.06 -6.10 17.46
CA LEU A 23 -5.00 -6.56 16.07
C LEU A 23 -5.39 -8.04 15.95
N ALA A 24 -4.93 -8.91 16.86
CA ALA A 24 -5.28 -10.32 16.89
C ALA A 24 -6.78 -10.55 17.13
N LEU A 25 -7.39 -9.78 18.05
CA LEU A 25 -8.84 -9.79 18.27
C LEU A 25 -9.60 -9.32 17.03
N LEU A 26 -9.16 -8.23 16.40
CA LEU A 26 -9.76 -7.75 15.16
C LEU A 26 -9.70 -8.81 14.08
N VAL A 27 -8.56 -9.47 13.87
CA VAL A 27 -8.45 -10.57 12.90
C VAL A 27 -9.38 -11.73 13.28
N LEU A 28 -9.41 -12.17 14.54
CA LEU A 28 -10.23 -13.31 14.95
C LEU A 28 -11.74 -13.07 14.71
N PHE A 29 -12.22 -11.84 14.95
CA PHE A 29 -13.65 -11.51 14.86
C PHE A 29 -14.08 -10.95 13.49
N LEU A 30 -13.25 -10.14 12.83
CA LEU A 30 -13.59 -9.56 11.52
C LEU A 30 -13.28 -10.51 10.37
N LEU A 31 -12.26 -11.36 10.46
CA LEU A 31 -11.88 -12.23 9.34
C LEU A 31 -13.00 -13.20 8.94
N PRO A 32 -13.72 -13.87 9.87
CA PRO A 32 -14.88 -14.69 9.51
C PRO A 32 -15.99 -13.87 8.83
N ALA A 33 -16.26 -12.66 9.31
CA ALA A 33 -17.25 -11.76 8.72
C ALA A 33 -16.81 -11.23 7.33
N ALA A 34 -15.50 -11.16 7.08
CA ALA A 34 -14.92 -10.75 5.81
C ALA A 34 -14.81 -11.91 4.80
N THR A 35 -15.04 -13.17 5.18
CA THR A 35 -14.98 -14.33 4.26
C THR A 35 -15.72 -14.16 2.93
N PRO A 36 -16.96 -13.63 2.85
CA PRO A 36 -17.62 -13.40 1.56
C PRO A 36 -16.92 -12.33 0.71
N ILE A 37 -16.36 -11.30 1.34
CA ILE A 37 -15.62 -10.22 0.66
C ILE A 37 -14.28 -10.76 0.16
N ILE A 38 -13.57 -11.54 0.97
CA ILE A 38 -12.30 -12.18 0.59
C ILE A 38 -12.52 -13.10 -0.62
N GLY A 39 -13.66 -13.79 -0.70
CA GLY A 39 -14.03 -14.58 -1.88
C GLY A 39 -14.10 -13.74 -3.16
N THR A 40 -14.64 -12.52 -3.08
CA THR A 40 -14.68 -11.58 -4.22
C THR A 40 -13.33 -10.95 -4.53
N LEU A 41 -12.44 -10.82 -3.54
CA LEU A 41 -11.07 -10.35 -3.74
C LEU A 41 -10.20 -11.41 -4.44
N ASN A 42 -10.63 -12.68 -4.46
CA ASN A 42 -9.87 -13.79 -5.03
C ASN A 42 -10.02 -13.91 -6.56
N GLU A 43 -10.90 -13.12 -7.16
CA GLU A 43 -11.07 -13.04 -8.61
C GLU A 43 -10.40 -11.74 -9.08
N GLY A 44 -9.23 -11.88 -9.71
CA GLY A 44 -8.53 -10.74 -10.29
C GLY A 44 -9.39 -9.99 -11.28
N LEU A 45 -9.21 -8.67 -11.36
CA LEU A 45 -9.88 -7.90 -12.40
C LEU A 45 -9.38 -8.37 -13.76
N GLY A 46 -10.27 -8.67 -14.72
CA GLY A 46 -9.81 -8.99 -16.06
C GLY A 46 -8.91 -7.87 -16.62
N LEU A 47 -7.96 -8.20 -17.51
CA LEU A 47 -6.99 -7.23 -18.06
C LEU A 47 -7.64 -5.92 -18.51
N ARG A 48 -8.77 -6.00 -19.21
CA ARG A 48 -9.53 -4.82 -19.66
C ARG A 48 -10.01 -3.91 -18.52
N GLU A 49 -10.54 -4.51 -17.46
CA GLU A 49 -11.06 -3.79 -16.29
C GLU A 49 -9.93 -3.20 -15.44
N SER A 50 -8.76 -3.84 -15.44
CA SER A 50 -7.59 -3.39 -14.67
C SER A 50 -6.93 -2.12 -15.23
N VAL A 51 -7.02 -1.87 -16.55
CA VAL A 51 -6.36 -0.73 -17.22
C VAL A 51 -6.71 0.64 -16.60
N PRO A 52 -7.98 1.03 -16.44
CA PRO A 52 -8.31 2.34 -15.86
C PRO A 52 -7.80 2.49 -14.43
N TRP A 53 -7.83 1.42 -13.64
CA TRP A 53 -7.31 1.42 -12.27
C TRP A 53 -5.79 1.53 -12.23
N GLY A 54 -5.08 0.75 -13.04
CA GLY A 54 -3.62 0.81 -13.18
C GLY A 54 -3.16 2.19 -13.65
N PHE A 55 -3.87 2.78 -14.62
CA PHE A 55 -3.59 4.14 -15.11
C PHE A 55 -3.81 5.18 -14.01
N GLY A 56 -4.97 5.18 -13.37
CA GLY A 56 -5.31 6.13 -12.31
C GLY A 56 -4.36 6.07 -11.13
N LEU A 57 -4.01 4.85 -10.69
CA LEU A 57 -3.07 4.63 -9.59
C LEU A 57 -1.65 5.10 -9.95
N THR A 58 -1.22 4.86 -11.19
CA THR A 58 0.09 5.34 -11.67
C THR A 58 0.15 6.87 -11.72
N VAL A 59 -0.89 7.53 -12.24
CA VAL A 59 -0.97 8.99 -12.27
C VAL A 59 -0.93 9.55 -10.85
N ALA A 60 -1.70 8.97 -9.92
CA ALA A 60 -1.70 9.39 -8.52
C ALA A 60 -0.32 9.23 -7.87
N LEU A 61 0.37 8.10 -8.12
CA LEU A 61 1.70 7.83 -7.61
C LEU A 61 2.74 8.83 -8.14
N ILE A 62 2.72 9.07 -9.46
CA ILE A 62 3.64 10.01 -10.12
C ILE A 62 3.38 11.45 -9.66
N ALA A 63 2.11 11.84 -9.49
CA ALA A 63 1.76 13.15 -8.94
C ALA A 63 2.24 13.29 -7.49
N PHE A 64 2.11 12.24 -6.68
CA PHE A 64 2.63 12.22 -5.31
C PHE A 64 4.17 12.32 -5.28
N PHE A 65 4.87 11.61 -6.15
CA PHE A 65 6.33 11.72 -6.25
C PHE A 65 6.77 13.11 -6.70
N ALA A 66 6.10 13.71 -7.68
CA ALA A 66 6.39 15.08 -8.10
C ALA A 66 6.15 16.09 -6.96
N LEU A 67 5.08 15.90 -6.17
CA LEU A 67 4.81 16.72 -5.00
C LEU A 67 5.92 16.62 -3.94
N VAL A 68 6.40 15.40 -3.66
CA VAL A 68 7.44 15.15 -2.64
C VAL A 68 8.83 15.56 -3.11
N ALA A 69 9.13 15.38 -4.40
CA ALA A 69 10.44 15.69 -4.98
C ALA A 69 10.74 17.20 -4.98
N GLY A 70 9.72 18.06 -5.01
CA GLY A 70 9.87 19.51 -4.97
C GLY A 70 10.50 20.13 -6.23
N ASP A 71 10.99 19.32 -7.17
CA ASP A 71 11.42 19.70 -8.50
C ASP A 71 10.33 19.39 -9.54
N GLY A 72 10.25 20.24 -10.56
CA GLY A 72 9.13 20.29 -11.50
C GLY A 72 9.08 19.09 -12.44
N LEU A 73 7.87 18.57 -12.61
CA LEU A 73 7.43 17.52 -13.56
C LEU A 73 8.05 17.60 -14.98
N ILE A 74 8.50 18.79 -15.39
CA ILE A 74 8.96 19.09 -16.74
C ILE A 74 10.46 18.83 -16.92
N GLY A 75 11.30 19.06 -15.90
CA GLY A 75 12.76 18.90 -16.02
C GLY A 75 13.20 17.45 -16.14
N GLU A 76 12.45 16.55 -15.50
CA GLU A 76 12.75 15.11 -15.42
C GLU A 76 11.79 14.26 -16.25
N LEU A 77 11.09 14.86 -17.23
CA LEU A 77 10.00 14.19 -17.95
C LEU A 77 10.43 12.87 -18.60
N GLN A 78 11.67 12.76 -19.11
CA GLN A 78 12.17 11.49 -19.66
C GLN A 78 12.23 10.36 -18.62
N PHE A 79 12.58 10.67 -17.37
CA PHE A 79 12.62 9.71 -16.27
C PHE A 79 11.22 9.40 -15.77
N MET A 80 10.36 10.42 -15.71
CA MET A 80 8.96 10.28 -15.33
C MET A 80 8.16 9.42 -16.32
N LEU A 81 8.42 9.54 -17.62
CA LEU A 81 7.77 8.72 -18.65
C LEU A 81 8.16 7.24 -18.53
N GLY A 82 9.45 6.96 -18.34
CA GLY A 82 9.92 5.59 -18.10
C GLY A 82 9.27 4.98 -16.86
N ALA A 83 9.31 5.72 -15.74
CA ALA A 83 8.65 5.32 -14.50
C ALA A 83 7.14 5.09 -14.71
N PHE A 84 6.46 5.99 -15.42
CA PHE A 84 5.04 5.87 -15.72
C PHE A 84 4.72 4.55 -16.41
N PHE A 85 5.38 4.20 -17.51
CA PHE A 85 5.09 2.96 -18.23
C PHE A 85 5.45 1.70 -17.42
N SER A 86 6.54 1.74 -16.66
CA SER A 86 6.92 0.63 -15.78
C SER A 86 5.89 0.41 -14.67
N PHE A 87 5.51 1.46 -13.94
CA PHE A 87 4.51 1.36 -12.89
C PHE A 87 3.14 1.01 -13.46
N PHE A 88 2.74 1.62 -14.57
CA PHE A 88 1.48 1.30 -15.23
C PHE A 88 1.39 -0.18 -15.60
N LEU A 89 2.42 -0.75 -16.22
CA LEU A 89 2.45 -2.16 -16.57
C LEU A 89 2.37 -3.05 -15.33
N ILE A 90 3.23 -2.81 -14.34
CA ILE A 90 3.30 -3.63 -13.13
C ILE A 90 1.98 -3.55 -12.34
N LEU A 91 1.47 -2.35 -12.10
CA LEU A 91 0.23 -2.12 -11.35
C LEU A 91 -0.98 -2.70 -12.08
N THR A 92 -1.06 -2.55 -13.40
CA THR A 92 -2.16 -3.13 -14.20
C THR A 92 -2.14 -4.66 -14.08
N LEU A 93 -0.97 -5.30 -14.21
CA LEU A 93 -0.86 -6.76 -14.05
C LEU A 93 -1.15 -7.20 -12.62
N LEU A 94 -0.70 -6.44 -11.61
CA LEU A 94 -0.97 -6.69 -10.18
C LEU A 94 -2.45 -6.63 -9.85
N ILE A 95 -3.16 -5.65 -10.39
CA ILE A 95 -4.61 -5.52 -10.24
C ILE A 95 -5.33 -6.61 -11.03
N ALA A 96 -4.77 -7.01 -12.18
CA ALA A 96 -5.37 -8.02 -13.03
C ALA A 96 -5.20 -9.46 -12.55
N TRP A 97 -4.32 -9.70 -11.57
CA TRP A 97 -3.92 -11.02 -11.09
C TRP A 97 -3.53 -11.97 -12.22
N VAL A 98 -2.59 -11.54 -13.05
CA VAL A 98 -2.05 -12.37 -14.14
C VAL A 98 -1.03 -13.42 -13.63
N PHE A 99 -0.84 -13.55 -12.31
CA PHE A 99 0.17 -14.40 -11.67
C PHE A 99 -0.44 -15.26 -10.56
#